data_AF-A0A7J5LY22-F1
#
_entry.id   AF-A0A7J5LY22-F1
#
_cell.length_a   1.000
_cell.length_b   1.000
_cell.length_c   1.000
_cell.angle_alpha   90.00
_cell.angle_beta   90.00
_cell.angle_gamma   90.00
#
_symmetry.space_group_name_H-M   'P 1'
#
loop_
_entity.id
_entity.type
_entity.pdbx_description
1 polymer ?
#
loop_
_entity_poly.entity_id
_entity_poly.type
_entity_poly.pdbx_seq_one_letter_code
_entity_poly.pdbx_strand_id
1 'polypeptide(L)'
;MQTENFTLGKKELLILLGLTLVLPFPINWALIELNPLTLMAGADDVPTWIGFGGSYIGGIIGGVISIMILNKTLQQTGVLHHDLKLLQLDTIIYTQQQDWFTGFKQELAENLKSIDLYVLNTVVSSISMKNYAYAKEVLTEINKGLEYQMVAASFSFTSTHLSSEEKKYMNLVRRVQTEYSSFIKDILYYIPLAETISSRKKLNYDQLMDYTLSQYDYLQGQEGESTASGAIIPRVMEIDPSDDIRKELERIMEERLTGRTYLYHLKSDLAEATHQLIIYEENRINSILHKPEREMN
;
A
#
# COMPACT_ATOMS: atom_id res chain seq x y z
N MET A 1 -10.16 -13.78 -21.34
CA MET A 1 -11.47 -13.36 -21.89
C MET A 1 -11.68 -14.10 -23.21
N GLN A 2 -12.36 -15.26 -23.19
CA GLN A 2 -12.77 -15.94 -24.42
C GLN A 2 -14.20 -15.48 -24.75
N THR A 3 -14.32 -14.48 -25.61
CA THR A 3 -15.56 -14.24 -26.33
C THR A 3 -15.71 -15.33 -27.39
N GLU A 4 -16.09 -16.54 -26.96
CA GLU A 4 -16.73 -17.45 -27.89
C GLU A 4 -17.97 -16.71 -28.41
N ASN A 5 -17.96 -16.34 -29.69
CA ASN A 5 -19.13 -15.76 -30.34
C ASN A 5 -20.22 -16.84 -30.36
N PHE A 6 -21.09 -16.81 -29.36
CA PHE A 6 -22.16 -17.78 -29.11
C PHE A 6 -23.35 -17.62 -30.08
N THR A 7 -23.06 -17.50 -31.36
CA THR A 7 -24.02 -17.76 -32.43
C THR A 7 -23.99 -19.26 -32.73
N LEU A 8 -25.14 -19.94 -32.69
CA LEU A 8 -25.29 -21.34 -33.15
C LEU A 8 -24.49 -21.54 -34.44
N GLY A 9 -23.47 -22.40 -34.39
CA GLY A 9 -22.57 -22.59 -35.51
C GLY A 9 -23.35 -23.15 -36.71
N LYS A 10 -22.99 -22.77 -37.95
CA LYS A 10 -23.63 -23.28 -39.18
C LYS A 10 -23.78 -24.81 -39.18
N LYS A 11 -22.83 -25.53 -38.57
CA LYS A 11 -22.83 -26.99 -38.42
C LYS A 11 -23.93 -27.49 -37.48
N GLU A 12 -24.14 -26.83 -36.35
CA GLU A 12 -25.20 -27.17 -35.39
C GLU A 12 -26.58 -26.87 -35.97
N LEU A 13 -26.70 -25.76 -36.70
CA LEU A 13 -27.91 -25.37 -37.43
C LEU A 13 -28.27 -26.39 -38.53
N LEU A 14 -27.27 -26.91 -39.25
CA LEU A 14 -27.44 -28.00 -40.23
C LEU A 14 -27.87 -29.32 -39.59
N ILE A 15 -27.30 -29.66 -38.42
CA ILE A 15 -27.69 -30.86 -37.66
C ILE A 15 -29.14 -30.73 -37.18
N LEU A 16 -29.53 -29.56 -36.67
CA LEU A 16 -30.88 -29.29 -36.19
C LEU A 16 -31.91 -29.32 -37.34
N LEU A 17 -31.55 -28.77 -38.50
CA LEU A 17 -32.38 -28.83 -39.71
C LEU A 17 -32.53 -30.27 -40.22
N GLY A 18 -31.43 -31.05 -40.22
CA GLY A 18 -31.45 -32.46 -40.59
C GLY A 18 -32.30 -33.31 -39.64
N LEU A 19 -32.18 -33.08 -38.32
CA LEU A 19 -33.02 -33.74 -37.33
C LEU A 19 -34.50 -33.39 -37.54
N THR A 20 -34.87 -32.13 -37.71
CA THR A 20 -36.27 -31.72 -37.93
C THR A 20 -36.89 -32.37 -39.18
N LEU A 21 -36.09 -32.56 -40.24
CA LEU A 21 -36.57 -33.21 -41.47
C LEU A 21 -36.67 -34.74 -41.33
N VAL A 22 -35.73 -35.37 -40.61
CA VAL A 22 -35.62 -36.84 -40.56
C VAL A 22 -36.40 -37.46 -39.41
N LEU A 23 -36.51 -36.81 -38.24
CA LEU A 23 -37.21 -37.33 -37.06
C LEU A 23 -38.68 -37.73 -37.29
N PRO A 24 -39.46 -37.02 -38.11
CA PRO A 24 -40.87 -37.36 -38.34
C PRO A 24 -41.08 -38.75 -38.94
N PHE A 25 -40.13 -39.24 -39.76
CA PHE A 25 -40.25 -40.53 -40.43
C PHE A 25 -40.27 -41.74 -39.47
N PRO A 26 -39.27 -41.95 -38.59
CA PRO A 26 -39.31 -43.05 -37.63
C PRO A 26 -40.40 -42.89 -36.57
N ILE A 27 -40.77 -41.65 -36.20
CA ILE A 27 -41.87 -41.40 -35.25
C ILE A 27 -43.22 -41.81 -35.85
N ASN A 28 -43.49 -41.39 -37.09
CA ASN A 28 -44.72 -41.79 -37.79
C ASN A 28 -44.75 -43.30 -38.04
N TRP A 29 -43.62 -43.92 -38.38
CA TRP A 29 -43.51 -45.37 -38.51
C TRP A 29 -43.88 -46.07 -37.20
N ALA A 30 -43.27 -45.67 -36.08
CA ALA A 30 -43.54 -46.25 -34.78
C ALA A 30 -45.00 -46.06 -34.33
N LEU A 31 -45.60 -44.89 -34.59
CA LEU A 31 -47.00 -44.62 -34.24
C LEU A 31 -47.99 -45.47 -35.04
N ILE A 32 -47.66 -45.83 -36.29
CA ILE A 32 -48.48 -46.68 -37.15
C ILE A 32 -48.35 -48.16 -36.74
N GLU A 33 -47.12 -48.65 -36.53
CA GLU A 33 -46.83 -50.06 -36.20
C GLU A 33 -47.24 -50.42 -34.76
N LEU A 34 -47.00 -49.52 -33.79
CA LEU A 34 -47.29 -49.76 -32.37
C LEU A 34 -48.70 -49.33 -31.96
N ASN A 35 -49.64 -49.20 -32.91
CA ASN A 35 -51.01 -48.82 -32.59
C ASN A 35 -51.75 -49.95 -31.83
N PRO A 36 -52.00 -49.81 -30.51
CA PRO A 36 -52.62 -50.86 -29.71
C PRO A 36 -54.11 -51.00 -30.01
N LEU A 37 -54.74 -50.03 -30.71
CA LEU A 37 -56.15 -50.10 -31.10
C LEU A 37 -56.39 -51.18 -32.18
N THR A 38 -55.35 -51.57 -32.92
CA THR A 38 -55.42 -52.68 -33.89
C THR A 38 -55.65 -54.05 -33.24
N LEU A 39 -55.45 -54.16 -31.91
CA LEU A 39 -55.69 -55.38 -31.13
C LEU A 39 -57.13 -55.46 -30.55
N MET A 40 -57.94 -54.41 -30.68
CA MET A 40 -59.34 -54.37 -30.23
C MET A 40 -60.30 -54.31 -31.42
N ALA A 41 -61.15 -55.33 -31.57
CA ALA A 41 -62.12 -55.39 -32.68
C ALA A 41 -63.12 -54.21 -32.61
N GLY A 42 -63.10 -53.35 -33.62
CA GLY A 42 -63.99 -52.19 -33.76
C GLY A 42 -63.38 -50.82 -33.41
N ALA A 43 -62.09 -50.75 -33.08
CA ALA A 43 -61.38 -49.51 -32.76
C ALA A 43 -60.47 -49.03 -33.91
N ASP A 44 -61.03 -48.82 -35.11
CA ASP A 44 -60.27 -48.39 -36.31
C ASP A 44 -60.04 -46.87 -36.40
N ASP A 45 -60.00 -46.15 -35.28
CA ASP A 45 -59.77 -44.70 -35.26
C ASP A 45 -58.27 -44.36 -35.21
N VAL A 46 -57.56 -44.77 -36.26
CA VAL A 46 -56.14 -44.50 -36.49
C VAL A 46 -55.81 -42.99 -36.44
N PRO A 47 -56.64 -42.08 -36.99
CA PRO A 47 -56.39 -40.63 -36.88
C PRO A 47 -56.34 -40.14 -35.43
N THR A 48 -57.24 -40.61 -34.56
CA THR A 48 -57.26 -40.22 -33.14
C THR A 48 -56.04 -40.74 -32.38
N TRP A 49 -55.57 -41.97 -32.67
CA TRP A 49 -54.34 -42.50 -32.09
C TRP A 49 -53.09 -41.72 -32.53
N ILE A 50 -52.97 -41.43 -33.82
CA ILE A 50 -51.84 -40.64 -34.35
C ILE A 50 -51.86 -39.23 -33.73
N GLY A 51 -53.05 -38.61 -33.61
CA GLY A 51 -53.20 -37.31 -32.95
C GLY A 51 -52.80 -37.34 -31.47
N PHE A 52 -53.23 -38.36 -30.74
CA PHE A 52 -52.88 -38.54 -29.32
C PHE A 52 -51.40 -38.83 -29.12
N GLY A 53 -50.86 -39.85 -29.80
CA GLY A 53 -49.46 -40.28 -29.69
C GLY A 53 -48.48 -39.22 -30.20
N GLY A 54 -48.81 -38.54 -31.30
CA GLY A 54 -48.04 -37.41 -31.81
C GLY A 54 -48.02 -36.24 -30.83
N SER A 55 -49.16 -35.90 -30.21
CA SER A 55 -49.24 -34.84 -29.20
C SER A 55 -48.48 -35.21 -27.91
N TYR A 56 -48.56 -36.46 -27.48
CA TYR A 56 -47.86 -36.97 -26.30
C TYR A 56 -46.34 -36.98 -26.49
N ILE A 57 -45.85 -37.54 -27.60
CA ILE A 57 -44.42 -37.56 -27.95
C ILE A 57 -43.90 -36.12 -28.15
N GLY A 58 -44.67 -35.28 -28.85
CA GLY A 58 -44.34 -33.86 -29.03
C GLY A 58 -44.25 -33.11 -27.70
N GLY A 59 -45.18 -33.38 -26.77
CA GLY A 59 -45.17 -32.81 -25.42
C GLY A 59 -43.95 -33.24 -24.59
N ILE A 60 -43.57 -34.53 -24.64
CA ILE A 60 -42.39 -35.04 -23.95
C ILE A 60 -41.11 -34.43 -24.54
N ILE A 61 -40.95 -34.46 -25.87
CA ILE A 61 -39.78 -33.90 -26.55
C ILE A 61 -39.67 -32.39 -26.27
N GLY A 62 -40.79 -31.66 -26.35
CA GLY A 62 -40.85 -30.24 -26.03
C GLY A 62 -40.46 -29.95 -24.57
N GLY A 63 -40.93 -30.77 -23.63
CA GLY A 63 -40.56 -30.68 -22.22
C GLY A 63 -39.07 -30.94 -21.96
N VAL A 64 -38.50 -32.00 -22.55
CA VAL A 64 -37.08 -32.34 -22.42
C VAL A 64 -36.19 -31.24 -23.01
N ILE A 65 -36.51 -30.74 -24.21
CA ILE A 65 -35.77 -29.62 -24.83
C ILE A 65 -35.86 -28.37 -23.95
N SER A 66 -37.03 -28.05 -23.40
CA SER A 66 -37.21 -26.90 -22.52
C SER A 66 -36.35 -27.00 -21.25
N ILE A 67 -36.30 -28.18 -20.63
CA ILE A 67 -35.44 -28.43 -19.45
C ILE A 67 -33.95 -28.33 -19.82
N MET A 68 -33.55 -28.85 -20.98
CA MET A 68 -32.16 -28.75 -21.45
C MET A 68 -31.75 -27.30 -21.71
N ILE A 69 -32.60 -26.51 -22.37
CA ILE A 69 -32.36 -25.08 -22.59
C ILE A 69 -32.27 -24.34 -21.26
N LEU A 70 -33.18 -24.61 -20.33
CA LEU A 70 -33.17 -24.01 -19.01
C LEU A 70 -31.88 -24.34 -18.24
N ASN A 71 -31.45 -25.61 -18.22
CA ASN A 71 -30.23 -26.04 -17.56
C ASN A 71 -29.00 -25.35 -18.17
N LYS A 72 -28.90 -25.31 -19.50
CA LYS A 72 -27.81 -24.61 -20.21
C LYS A 72 -27.81 -23.12 -19.89
N THR A 73 -28.99 -22.50 -19.84
CA THR A 73 -29.15 -21.07 -19.50
C THR A 73 -28.73 -20.80 -18.05
N LEU A 74 -29.11 -21.65 -17.10
CA LEU A 74 -28.72 -21.54 -15.69
C LEU A 74 -27.20 -21.70 -15.49
N GLN A 75 -26.57 -22.64 -16.19
CA GLN A 75 -25.13 -22.79 -16.15
C GLN A 75 -24.42 -21.56 -16.75
N GLN A 76 -24.92 -21.04 -17.88
CA GLN A 76 -24.37 -19.83 -18.52
C GLN A 76 -24.54 -18.58 -17.66
N THR A 77 -25.71 -18.37 -17.06
CA THR A 77 -25.94 -17.23 -16.17
C THR A 77 -25.15 -17.35 -14.87
N GLY A 78 -24.96 -18.57 -14.36
CA GLY A 78 -24.13 -18.84 -13.19
C GLY A 78 -22.67 -18.41 -13.38
N VAL A 79 -22.04 -18.83 -14.48
CA VAL A 79 -20.65 -18.46 -14.81
C VAL A 79 -20.53 -16.95 -15.04
N LEU A 80 -21.40 -16.38 -15.87
CA LEU A 80 -21.39 -14.93 -16.15
C LEU A 80 -21.58 -14.10 -14.87
N HIS A 81 -22.48 -14.53 -13.98
CA HIS A 81 -22.73 -13.84 -12.72
C HIS A 81 -21.56 -13.97 -11.74
N HIS A 82 -20.85 -15.10 -11.75
CA HIS A 82 -19.63 -15.26 -10.97
C HIS A 82 -18.51 -14.32 -11.46
N ASP A 83 -18.28 -14.29 -12.77
CA ASP A 83 -17.24 -13.44 -13.39
C ASP A 83 -17.53 -11.95 -13.15
N LEU A 84 -18.78 -11.53 -13.30
CA LEU A 84 -19.20 -10.16 -13.01
C LEU A 84 -18.98 -9.78 -11.54
N LYS A 85 -19.24 -10.70 -10.60
CA LYS A 85 -18.95 -10.47 -9.18
C LYS A 85 -17.46 -10.31 -8.92
N LEU A 86 -16.62 -11.12 -9.54
CA LEU A 86 -15.16 -11.00 -9.42
C LEU A 86 -14.68 -9.65 -9.96
N LEU A 87 -15.16 -9.24 -11.13
CA LEU A 87 -14.80 -7.94 -11.72
C LEU A 87 -15.26 -6.75 -10.86
N GLN A 88 -16.49 -6.82 -10.31
CA GLN A 88 -16.98 -5.81 -9.38
C GLN A 88 -16.11 -5.73 -8.13
N LEU A 89 -15.72 -6.88 -7.56
CA LEU A 89 -14.85 -6.94 -6.40
C LEU A 89 -13.46 -6.37 -6.69
N ASP A 90 -12.82 -6.74 -7.80
CA ASP A 90 -11.53 -6.19 -8.20
C ASP A 90 -11.61 -4.67 -8.46
N THR A 91 -12.74 -4.17 -9.00
CA THR A 91 -12.99 -2.74 -9.17
C THR A 91 -13.14 -1.99 -7.83
N ILE A 92 -13.83 -2.59 -6.86
CA ILE A 92 -13.97 -2.03 -5.50
C ILE A 92 -12.60 -1.96 -4.83
N ILE A 93 -11.83 -3.06 -4.86
CA ILE A 93 -10.50 -3.11 -4.28
C ILE A 93 -9.58 -2.08 -4.94
N TYR A 94 -9.59 -1.98 -6.27
CA TYR A 94 -8.81 -0.98 -7.00
C TYR A 94 -9.14 0.44 -6.56
N THR A 95 -10.42 0.81 -6.51
CA THR A 95 -10.86 2.15 -6.07
C THR A 95 -10.39 2.44 -4.64
N GLN A 96 -10.58 1.49 -3.73
CA GLN A 96 -10.16 1.65 -2.34
C GLN A 96 -8.64 1.82 -2.20
N GLN A 97 -7.85 1.06 -2.97
CA GLN A 97 -6.40 1.18 -2.99
C GLN A 97 -5.94 2.51 -3.60
N GLN A 98 -6.64 3.02 -4.60
CA GLN A 98 -6.35 4.32 -5.21
C GLN A 98 -6.61 5.49 -4.24
N ASP A 99 -7.70 5.41 -3.47
CA ASP A 99 -8.02 6.38 -2.42
C ASP A 99 -6.95 6.37 -1.31
N TRP A 100 -6.60 5.17 -0.83
CA TRP A 100 -5.49 5.00 0.13
C TRP A 100 -4.18 5.58 -0.43
N PHE A 101 -3.84 5.27 -1.69
CA PHE A 101 -2.59 5.71 -2.31
C PHE A 101 -2.50 7.23 -2.45
N THR A 102 -3.64 7.91 -2.60
CA THR A 102 -3.68 9.38 -2.62
C THR A 102 -3.30 9.95 -1.25
N GLY A 103 -3.88 9.42 -0.17
CA GLY A 103 -3.49 9.79 1.20
C GLY A 103 -2.03 9.44 1.51
N PHE A 104 -1.60 8.24 1.10
CA PHE A 104 -0.23 7.78 1.28
C PHE A 104 0.81 8.72 0.62
N LYS A 105 0.58 9.17 -0.61
CA LYS A 105 1.46 10.16 -1.27
C LYS A 105 1.54 11.47 -0.50
N GLN A 106 0.44 11.91 0.11
CA GLN A 106 0.44 13.12 0.94
C GLN A 106 1.28 12.91 2.21
N GLU A 107 1.11 11.78 2.91
CA GLU A 107 1.91 11.44 4.09
C GLU A 107 3.41 11.37 3.77
N LEU A 108 3.78 10.74 2.65
CA LEU A 108 5.16 10.68 2.17
C LEU A 108 5.75 12.08 1.92
N ALA A 109 4.96 12.98 1.34
CA ALA A 109 5.38 14.36 1.11
C ALA A 109 5.52 15.15 2.42
N GLU A 110 4.60 14.96 3.38
CA GLU A 110 4.65 15.58 4.70
C GLU A 110 5.86 15.10 5.52
N ASN A 111 6.20 13.82 5.43
CA ASN A 111 7.41 13.24 6.04
C ASN A 111 8.69 13.86 5.47
N LEU A 112 8.76 14.13 4.17
CA LEU A 112 9.93 14.78 3.57
C LEU A 112 10.02 16.27 3.93
N LYS A 113 8.86 16.93 4.06
CA LYS A 113 8.76 18.36 4.38
C LYS A 113 9.17 18.66 5.82
N SER A 114 8.87 17.78 6.76
CA SER A 114 9.20 17.98 8.18
C SER A 114 10.69 18.01 8.48
N ILE A 115 11.49 17.37 7.64
CA ILE A 115 12.95 17.43 7.70
C ILE A 115 13.40 18.76 7.08
N ASP A 116 13.15 19.86 7.77
CA ASP A 116 13.46 21.21 7.27
C ASP A 116 14.91 21.63 7.56
N LEU A 117 15.79 21.27 6.63
CA LEU A 117 17.21 21.64 6.70
C LEU A 117 17.47 23.13 6.46
N TYR A 118 16.52 23.89 5.93
CA TYR A 118 16.66 25.34 5.76
C TYR A 118 16.53 26.03 7.11
N VAL A 119 15.59 25.59 7.95
CA VAL A 119 15.44 26.11 9.31
C VAL A 119 16.71 25.92 10.14
N LEU A 120 17.46 24.82 9.94
CA LEU A 120 18.78 24.66 10.57
C LEU A 120 19.76 25.78 10.20
N ASN A 121 19.75 26.28 8.96
CA ASN A 121 20.59 27.41 8.57
C ASN A 121 20.21 28.70 9.32
N THR A 122 18.91 28.92 9.52
CA THR A 122 18.37 30.04 10.31
C THR A 122 18.78 29.94 11.77
N VAL A 123 18.73 28.74 12.36
CA VAL A 123 19.18 28.48 13.73
C VAL A 123 20.67 28.80 13.89
N VAL A 124 21.51 28.29 12.99
CA VAL A 124 22.97 28.56 13.02
C VAL A 124 23.26 30.05 12.90
N SER A 125 22.56 30.74 12.00
CA SER A 125 22.69 32.19 11.84
C SER A 125 22.27 32.94 13.12
N SER A 126 21.19 32.49 13.76
CA SER A 126 20.68 33.07 15.01
C SER A 126 21.66 32.88 16.17
N ILE A 127 22.30 31.71 16.28
CA ILE A 127 23.37 31.43 17.24
C ILE A 127 24.56 32.37 17.00
N SER A 128 24.99 32.53 15.74
CA SER A 128 26.08 33.46 15.38
C SER A 128 25.74 34.92 15.73
N MET A 129 24.48 35.33 15.58
CA MET A 129 23.99 36.66 15.95
C MET A 129 23.72 36.81 17.46
N LYS A 130 23.99 35.77 18.27
CA LYS A 130 23.73 35.72 19.72
C LYS A 130 22.24 35.81 20.08
N ASN A 131 21.35 35.51 19.14
CA ASN A 131 19.92 35.41 19.38
C ASN A 131 19.56 33.99 19.81
N TYR A 132 20.00 33.62 21.02
CA TYR A 132 19.85 32.28 21.58
C TYR A 132 18.41 31.91 21.91
N ALA A 133 17.61 32.89 22.36
CA ALA A 133 16.20 32.68 22.69
C ALA A 133 15.38 32.23 21.47
N TYR A 134 15.54 32.93 20.34
CA TYR A 134 14.87 32.56 19.09
C TYR A 134 15.34 31.21 18.56
N ALA A 135 16.66 30.94 18.59
CA ALA A 135 17.20 29.65 18.17
C ALA A 135 16.61 28.49 18.99
N LYS A 136 16.49 28.67 20.30
CA LYS A 136 15.91 27.66 21.21
C LYS A 136 14.43 27.44 20.94
N GLU A 137 13.66 28.51 20.75
CA GLU A 137 12.22 28.42 20.46
C GLU A 137 11.98 27.60 19.19
N VAL A 138 12.64 27.97 18.09
CA VAL A 138 12.54 27.30 16.79
C VAL A 138 12.92 25.82 16.90
N LEU A 139 14.05 25.48 17.53
CA LEU A 139 14.48 24.08 17.68
C LEU A 139 13.54 23.26 18.56
N THR A 140 12.97 23.86 19.61
CA THR A 140 12.02 23.18 20.50
C THR A 140 10.74 22.83 19.75
N GLU A 141 10.27 23.73 18.88
CA GLU A 141 9.09 23.50 18.05
C GLU A 141 9.31 22.35 17.05
N ILE A 142 10.47 22.34 16.39
CA ILE A 142 10.84 21.25 15.48
C ILE A 142 10.94 19.92 16.23
N ASN A 143 11.58 19.89 17.41
CA ASN A 143 11.76 18.65 18.17
C ASN A 143 10.40 18.03 18.54
N LYS A 144 9.43 18.84 18.99
CA LYS A 144 8.06 18.38 19.25
C LYS A 144 7.40 17.81 18.00
N GLY A 145 7.55 18.49 16.86
CA GLY A 145 6.99 18.02 15.59
C GLY A 145 7.56 16.66 15.14
N LEU A 146 8.85 16.43 15.36
CA LEU A 146 9.53 15.20 14.96
C LEU A 146 9.06 13.96 15.74
N GLU A 147 8.82 14.09 17.04
CA GLU A 147 8.30 12.99 17.86
C GLU A 147 6.95 12.47 17.35
N TYR A 148 6.03 13.39 16.99
CA TYR A 148 4.75 13.02 16.39
C TYR A 148 4.91 12.34 15.04
N GLN A 149 5.85 12.82 14.21
CA GLN A 149 6.06 12.26 12.88
C GLN A 149 6.70 10.88 12.87
N MET A 150 7.59 10.59 13.82
CA MET A 150 8.18 9.25 13.94
C MET A 150 7.11 8.20 14.23
N VAL A 151 6.13 8.55 15.06
CA VAL A 151 4.97 7.71 15.34
C VAL A 151 4.06 7.61 14.12
N ALA A 152 3.74 8.73 13.47
CA ALA A 152 2.85 8.75 12.30
C ALA A 152 3.36 7.88 11.14
N ALA A 153 4.65 7.96 10.83
CA ALA A 153 5.27 7.19 9.74
C ALA A 153 5.15 5.65 9.92
N SER A 154 4.97 5.18 11.16
CA SER A 154 4.78 3.75 11.44
C SER A 154 3.39 3.23 11.03
N PHE A 155 2.42 4.13 10.83
CA PHE A 155 1.04 3.80 10.44
C PHE A 155 0.77 3.92 8.94
N SER A 156 1.74 4.39 8.15
CA SER A 156 1.55 4.62 6.71
C SER A 156 1.35 3.33 5.90
N PHE A 157 1.66 2.15 6.46
CA PHE A 157 1.54 0.86 5.77
C PHE A 157 0.36 0.04 6.30
N THR A 158 -0.40 -0.54 5.38
CA THR A 158 -1.58 -1.36 5.68
C THR A 158 -1.26 -2.80 6.09
N SER A 159 -0.03 -3.26 5.84
CA SER A 159 0.45 -4.61 6.10
C SER A 159 1.54 -4.63 7.18
N THR A 160 1.51 -5.64 8.03
CA THR A 160 2.60 -5.94 8.97
C THR A 160 3.83 -6.55 8.27
N HIS A 161 3.62 -7.13 7.08
CA HIS A 161 4.68 -7.66 6.22
C HIS A 161 5.02 -6.64 5.14
N LEU A 162 6.10 -5.91 5.37
CA LEU A 162 6.60 -4.90 4.44
C LEU A 162 7.36 -5.53 3.27
N SER A 163 7.15 -5.01 2.07
CA SER A 163 7.92 -5.28 0.86
C SER A 163 9.37 -4.82 1.01
N SER A 164 10.23 -5.17 0.04
CA SER A 164 11.61 -4.69 0.00
C SER A 164 11.69 -3.16 -0.06
N GLU A 165 10.84 -2.55 -0.87
CA GLU A 165 10.74 -1.12 -1.13
C GLU A 165 10.24 -0.39 0.11
N GLU A 166 9.18 -0.91 0.74
CA GLU A 166 8.62 -0.37 1.99
C GLU A 166 9.63 -0.46 3.14
N LYS A 167 10.35 -1.58 3.27
CA LYS A 167 11.43 -1.73 4.27
C LYS A 167 12.56 -0.75 4.04
N LYS A 168 13.00 -0.58 2.79
CA LYS A 168 14.07 0.36 2.42
C LYS A 168 13.67 1.78 2.81
N TYR A 169 12.46 2.21 2.46
CA TYR A 169 11.91 3.50 2.85
C TYR A 169 11.86 3.66 4.38
N MET A 170 11.28 2.70 5.10
CA MET A 170 11.14 2.78 6.56
C MET A 170 12.48 2.85 7.29
N ASN A 171 13.47 2.08 6.83
CA ASN A 171 14.81 2.14 7.40
C ASN A 171 15.47 3.51 7.15
N LEU A 172 15.27 4.10 5.96
CA LEU A 172 15.77 5.44 5.67
C LEU A 172 15.06 6.51 6.49
N VAL A 173 13.72 6.47 6.60
CA VAL A 173 12.95 7.40 7.45
C VAL A 173 13.47 7.39 8.88
N ARG A 174 13.57 6.19 9.49
CA ARG A 174 14.09 6.04 10.84
C ARG A 174 15.48 6.63 10.97
N ARG A 175 16.39 6.29 10.04
CA ARG A 175 17.76 6.80 10.06
C ARG A 175 17.80 8.33 9.95
N VAL A 176 17.05 8.93 9.02
CA VAL A 176 17.02 10.39 8.85
C VAL A 176 16.42 11.07 10.08
N GLN A 177 15.32 10.56 10.62
CA GLN A 177 14.68 11.10 11.80
C GLN A 177 15.57 11.00 13.05
N THR A 178 16.24 9.87 13.27
CA THR A 178 17.19 9.71 14.38
C THR A 178 18.36 10.68 14.28
N GLU A 179 18.99 10.78 13.10
CA GLU A 179 20.12 11.69 12.89
C GLU A 179 19.70 13.16 13.00
N TYR A 180 18.55 13.52 12.45
CA TYR A 180 18.01 14.90 12.50
C TYR A 180 17.58 15.30 13.91
N SER A 181 16.91 14.40 14.64
CA SER A 181 16.56 14.60 16.05
C SER A 181 17.79 14.73 16.93
N SER A 182 18.79 13.85 16.75
CA SER A 182 20.07 13.95 17.45
C SER A 182 20.76 15.29 17.20
N PHE A 183 20.79 15.74 15.94
CA PHE A 183 21.38 17.03 15.57
C PHE A 183 20.68 18.21 16.26
N ILE A 184 19.35 18.19 16.35
CA ILE A 184 18.57 19.23 17.05
C ILE A 184 18.85 19.20 18.56
N LYS A 185 18.84 18.02 19.18
CA LYS A 185 19.13 17.83 20.61
C LYS A 185 20.54 18.32 20.95
N ASP A 186 21.52 18.03 20.11
CA ASP A 186 22.91 18.50 20.26
C ASP A 186 23.01 20.03 20.25
N ILE A 187 22.29 20.71 19.34
CA ILE A 187 22.28 22.19 19.31
C ILE A 187 21.54 22.76 20.52
N LEU A 188 20.40 22.17 20.90
CA LEU A 188 19.65 22.58 22.09
C LEU A 188 20.50 22.48 23.37
N TYR A 189 21.32 21.43 23.48
CA TYR A 189 22.30 21.26 24.54
C TYR A 189 23.36 22.37 24.53
N TYR A 190 23.85 22.78 23.35
CA TYR A 190 24.90 23.78 23.25
C TYR A 190 24.43 25.22 23.52
N ILE A 191 23.18 25.57 23.20
CA ILE A 191 22.68 26.95 23.28
C ILE A 191 22.93 27.61 24.66
N PRO A 192 22.60 26.99 25.81
CA PRO A 192 22.86 27.57 27.13
C PRO A 192 24.35 27.78 27.43
N LEU A 193 25.20 26.88 26.92
CA LEU A 193 26.67 26.99 27.05
C LEU A 193 27.19 28.18 26.24
N ALA A 194 26.73 28.32 25.00
CA ALA A 194 27.06 29.43 24.12
C ALA A 194 26.62 30.79 24.70
N GLU A 195 25.44 30.85 25.30
CA GLU A 195 24.93 32.04 25.98
C GLU A 195 25.80 32.44 27.17
N THR A 196 26.24 31.46 27.97
CA THR A 196 27.13 31.67 29.13
C THR A 196 28.49 32.20 28.68
N ILE A 197 29.09 31.58 27.66
CA ILE A 197 30.36 32.00 27.07
C ILE A 197 30.26 33.41 26.49
N SER A 198 29.19 33.69 25.73
CA SER A 198 28.96 35.00 25.11
C SER A 198 28.74 36.12 26.13
N SER A 199 28.19 35.78 27.30
CA SER A 199 27.99 36.71 28.43
C SER A 199 29.28 37.03 29.19
N ARG A 200 30.44 36.54 28.72
CA ARG A 200 31.77 36.65 29.37
C ARG A 200 31.82 36.06 30.79
N LYS A 201 30.86 35.21 31.15
CA LYS A 201 30.94 34.41 32.37
C LYS A 201 31.94 33.29 32.14
N LYS A 202 32.83 33.06 33.10
CA LYS A 202 33.78 31.95 33.03
C LYS A 202 33.00 30.65 33.27
N LEU A 203 32.87 29.83 32.24
CA LEU A 203 32.37 28.47 32.37
C LEU A 203 33.49 27.60 32.96
N ASN A 204 33.27 27.02 34.13
CA ASN A 204 34.27 26.15 34.77
C ASN A 204 34.04 24.68 34.36
N TYR A 205 35.09 23.86 34.41
CA TYR A 205 35.02 22.44 34.04
C TYR A 205 33.93 21.68 34.81
N ASP A 206 33.88 21.85 36.13
CA ASP A 206 32.89 21.17 36.97
C ASP A 206 31.46 21.55 36.58
N GLN A 207 31.21 22.83 36.28
CA GLN A 207 29.90 23.31 35.85
C GLN A 207 29.49 22.74 34.49
N LEU A 208 30.45 22.60 33.56
CA LEU A 208 30.21 21.97 32.27
C LEU A 208 29.89 20.48 32.47
N MET A 209 30.66 19.77 33.31
CA MET A 209 30.48 18.34 33.50
C MET A 209 29.17 18.03 34.23
N ASP A 210 28.83 18.79 35.29
CA ASP A 210 27.55 18.68 36.00
C ASP A 210 26.37 18.89 35.04
N TYR A 211 26.43 19.92 34.19
CA TYR A 211 25.42 20.16 33.18
C TYR A 211 25.35 19.00 32.17
N THR A 212 26.48 18.54 31.66
CA THR A 212 26.57 17.48 30.65
C THR A 212 26.02 16.15 31.16
N LEU A 213 26.36 15.76 32.39
CA LEU A 213 25.82 14.57 33.05
C LEU A 213 24.31 14.68 33.27
N SER A 214 23.81 15.85 33.71
CA SER A 214 22.37 16.06 33.89
C SER A 214 21.58 15.89 32.58
N GLN A 215 22.15 16.31 31.45
CA GLN A 215 21.53 16.16 30.14
C GLN A 215 21.66 14.73 29.61
N TYR A 216 22.78 14.05 29.87
CA TYR A 216 22.98 12.65 29.52
C TYR A 216 21.97 11.73 30.22
N ASP A 217 21.79 11.90 31.53
CA ASP A 217 20.84 11.10 32.33
C ASP A 217 19.39 11.34 31.86
N TYR A 218 19.05 12.58 31.51
CA TYR A 218 17.75 12.92 30.94
C TYR A 218 17.49 12.21 29.61
N LEU A 219 18.50 12.13 28.73
CA LEU A 219 18.39 11.51 27.42
C LEU A 219 18.38 9.98 27.49
N GLN A 220 19.19 9.37 28.35
CA GLN A 220 19.20 7.92 28.64
C GLN A 220 17.86 7.44 29.21
N GLY A 221 17.17 8.29 30.00
CA GLY A 221 15.84 7.98 30.55
C GLY A 221 14.70 8.00 29.53
N GLN A 222 14.92 8.56 28.32
CA GLN A 222 13.88 8.71 27.29
C GLN A 222 14.07 7.81 26.06
N GLU A 223 15.30 7.40 25.74
CA GLU A 223 15.59 6.60 24.55
C GLU A 223 16.62 5.50 24.87
N GLY A 224 16.29 4.24 24.54
CA GLY A 224 17.29 3.17 24.50
C GLY A 224 18.38 3.51 23.48
N GLU A 225 19.64 3.52 23.94
CA GLU A 225 20.90 3.72 23.19
C GLU A 225 20.74 4.22 21.74
N SER A 226 20.43 5.52 21.59
CA SER A 226 20.59 6.21 20.32
C SER A 226 22.06 6.64 20.17
N THR A 227 22.91 5.73 19.67
CA THR A 227 24.29 6.04 19.27
C THR A 227 24.29 6.69 17.89
N ALA A 228 23.72 7.89 17.76
CA ALA A 228 23.89 8.69 16.56
C ALA A 228 25.38 9.05 16.40
N SER A 229 25.92 8.84 15.20
CA SER A 229 27.35 9.07 14.93
C SER A 229 27.67 10.56 15.07
N GLY A 230 28.54 10.90 16.04
CA GLY A 230 28.98 12.27 16.27
C GLY A 230 28.11 13.10 17.22
N ALA A 231 27.34 12.45 18.11
CA ALA A 231 26.67 13.12 19.22
C ALA A 231 27.64 13.97 20.05
N ILE A 232 27.20 15.14 20.52
CA ILE A 232 28.07 16.11 21.19
C ILE A 232 28.39 15.69 22.62
N ILE A 233 27.40 15.18 23.35
CA ILE A 233 27.52 14.90 24.78
C ILE A 233 28.68 13.95 25.12
N PRO A 234 28.86 12.79 24.45
CA PRO A 234 30.02 11.92 24.70
C PRO A 234 31.36 12.62 24.42
N ARG A 235 31.42 13.43 23.37
CA ARG A 235 32.64 14.17 23.00
C ARG A 235 32.99 15.28 24.00
N VAL A 236 31.99 15.88 24.64
CA VAL A 236 32.20 16.87 25.70
C VAL A 236 32.70 16.21 26.98
N MET A 237 32.28 14.97 27.27
CA MET A 237 32.80 14.18 28.39
C MET A 237 34.28 13.81 28.24
N GLU A 238 34.83 13.85 27.02
CA GLU A 238 36.24 13.57 26.72
C GLU A 238 37.16 14.80 26.83
N ILE A 239 36.64 16.00 27.10
CA ILE A 239 37.45 17.22 27.26
C ILE A 239 38.32 17.11 28.51
N ASP A 240 39.61 17.45 28.41
CA ASP A 240 40.51 17.43 29.57
C ASP A 240 40.29 18.69 30.45
N PRO A 241 40.35 18.58 31.80
CA PRO A 241 40.25 19.74 32.70
C PRO A 241 41.27 20.86 32.43
N SER A 242 42.41 20.53 31.80
CA SER A 242 43.46 21.48 31.43
C SER A 242 43.26 22.17 30.09
N ASP A 243 42.29 21.72 29.28
CA ASP A 243 42.00 22.28 27.96
C ASP A 243 41.30 23.64 28.05
N ASP A 244 41.43 24.43 26.98
CA ASP A 244 40.61 25.63 26.79
C ASP A 244 39.18 25.20 26.43
N ILE A 245 38.36 25.01 27.46
CA ILE A 245 36.95 24.59 27.38
C ILE A 245 36.20 25.35 26.29
N ARG A 246 36.45 26.66 26.17
CA ARG A 246 35.75 27.49 25.19
C ARG A 246 36.11 27.06 23.77
N LYS A 247 37.39 26.90 23.48
CA LYS A 247 37.86 26.49 22.15
C LYS A 247 37.42 25.08 21.80
N GLU A 248 37.45 24.16 22.75
CA GLU A 248 37.02 22.78 22.51
C GLU A 248 35.51 22.69 22.25
N LEU A 249 34.69 23.41 23.00
CA LEU A 249 33.25 23.48 22.74
C LEU A 249 32.93 24.11 21.38
N GLU A 250 33.62 25.20 21.02
CA GLU A 250 33.48 25.84 19.71
C GLU A 250 33.88 24.86 18.58
N ARG A 251 34.99 24.12 18.74
CA ARG A 251 35.45 23.11 17.77
C ARG A 251 34.47 21.95 17.62
N ILE A 252 34.03 21.34 18.73
CA ILE A 252 33.08 20.22 18.71
C ILE A 252 31.78 20.64 18.01
N MET A 253 31.30 21.86 18.27
CA MET A 253 30.11 22.39 17.58
C MET A 253 30.36 22.65 16.11
N GLU A 254 31.46 23.29 15.71
CA GLU A 254 31.75 23.52 14.30
C GLU A 254 31.76 22.20 13.53
N GLU A 255 32.43 21.18 14.06
CA GLU A 255 32.43 19.84 13.48
C GLU A 255 31.01 19.25 13.41
N ARG A 256 30.20 19.35 14.48
CA ARG A 256 28.83 18.87 14.42
C ARG A 256 28.01 19.61 13.36
N LEU A 257 28.16 20.93 13.25
CA LEU A 257 27.46 21.73 12.24
C LEU A 257 27.86 21.38 10.81
N THR A 258 29.11 20.94 10.55
CA THR A 258 29.49 20.39 9.23
C THR A 258 28.72 19.11 8.87
N GLY A 259 28.29 18.36 9.89
CA GLY A 259 27.41 17.19 9.76
C GLY A 259 26.05 17.48 9.11
N ARG A 260 25.66 18.75 8.97
CA ARG A 260 24.47 19.14 8.18
C ARG A 260 24.56 18.66 6.73
N THR A 261 25.76 18.58 6.15
CA THR A 261 25.96 18.06 4.79
C THR A 261 25.51 16.61 4.67
N TYR A 262 25.78 15.79 5.69
CA TYR A 262 25.32 14.41 5.75
C TYR A 262 23.80 14.33 5.86
N LEU A 263 23.16 15.23 6.62
CA LEU A 263 21.69 15.32 6.67
C LEU A 263 21.08 15.69 5.30
N TYR A 264 21.73 16.55 4.51
CA TYR A 264 21.30 16.84 3.13
C TYR A 264 21.38 15.59 2.24
N HIS A 265 22.45 14.81 2.33
CA HIS A 265 22.56 13.53 1.61
C HIS A 265 21.48 12.54 2.02
N LEU A 266 21.26 12.35 3.32
CA LEU A 266 20.20 11.48 3.83
C LEU A 266 18.81 11.91 3.37
N LYS A 267 18.53 13.22 3.36
CA LYS A 267 17.26 13.75 2.84
C LYS A 267 17.10 13.49 1.34
N SER A 268 18.19 13.58 0.57
CA SER A 268 18.19 13.24 -0.86
C SER A 268 17.91 11.76 -1.10
N ASP A 269 18.58 10.88 -0.33
CA ASP A 269 18.37 9.42 -0.42
C ASP A 269 16.94 9.04 -0.05
N LEU A 270 16.37 9.70 0.97
CA LEU A 270 14.98 9.54 1.35
C LEU A 270 14.04 9.97 0.22
N ALA A 271 14.28 11.12 -0.42
CA ALA A 271 13.45 11.58 -1.54
C ALA A 271 13.45 10.60 -2.71
N GLU A 272 14.61 10.02 -3.04
CA GLU A 272 14.72 8.99 -4.08
C GLU A 272 13.97 7.70 -3.69
N ALA A 273 14.14 7.24 -2.44
CA ALA A 273 13.41 6.06 -1.96
C ALA A 273 11.89 6.28 -1.93
N THR A 274 11.44 7.48 -1.59
CA THR A 274 10.03 7.89 -1.67
C THR A 274 9.51 7.79 -3.09
N HIS A 275 10.26 8.30 -4.07
CA HIS A 275 9.86 8.23 -5.48
C HIS A 275 9.75 6.78 -5.98
N GLN A 276 10.74 5.94 -5.65
CA GLN A 276 10.73 4.53 -6.00
C GLN A 276 9.54 3.78 -5.38
N LEU A 277 9.20 4.09 -4.12
CA LEU A 277 8.07 3.50 -3.43
C LEU A 277 6.73 3.89 -4.07
N ILE A 278 6.59 5.15 -4.48
CA ILE A 278 5.39 5.62 -5.20
C ILE A 278 5.21 4.84 -6.50
N ILE A 279 6.28 4.68 -7.30
CA ILE A 279 6.22 3.91 -8.55
C ILE A 279 5.86 2.44 -8.29
N TYR A 280 6.46 1.83 -7.26
CA TYR A 280 6.18 0.45 -6.87
C TYR A 280 4.70 0.27 -6.51
N GLU A 281 4.16 1.12 -5.64
CA GLU A 281 2.77 1.06 -5.21
C GLU A 281 1.79 1.35 -6.35
N GLU A 282 2.09 2.32 -7.20
CA GLU A 282 1.28 2.63 -8.39
C GLU A 282 1.19 1.43 -9.34
N ASN A 283 2.32 0.76 -9.61
CA ASN A 283 2.35 -0.45 -10.43
C ASN A 283 1.58 -1.60 -9.76
N ARG A 284 1.72 -1.78 -8.44
CA ARG A 284 1.00 -2.80 -7.67
C ARG A 284 -0.51 -2.59 -7.77
N ILE A 285 -0.98 -1.35 -7.63
CA ILE A 285 -2.41 -1.00 -7.70
C ILE A 285 -2.94 -1.19 -9.13
N ASN A 286 -2.21 -0.71 -10.13
CA ASN A 286 -2.58 -0.86 -11.54
C ASN A 286 -2.68 -2.33 -11.97
N SER A 287 -1.90 -3.22 -11.35
CA SER A 287 -1.94 -4.67 -11.62
C SER A 287 -3.23 -5.34 -11.16
N ILE A 288 -4.02 -4.73 -10.25
CA ILE A 288 -5.28 -5.30 -9.73
C ILE A 288 -6.28 -5.52 -10.87
N LEU A 289 -6.38 -4.55 -11.78
CA LEU A 289 -7.27 -4.60 -12.94
C LEU A 289 -6.70 -5.40 -14.11
N HIS A 290 -5.38 -5.65 -14.11
CA HIS A 290 -4.66 -6.32 -15.19
C HIS A 290 -4.17 -7.72 -14.79
N LYS A 291 -4.72 -8.32 -13.73
CA LYS A 291 -4.36 -9.69 -13.34
C LYS A 291 -4.50 -10.61 -14.56
N PRO A 292 -3.41 -11.24 -15.05
CA PRO A 292 -3.55 -12.29 -16.04
C PRO A 292 -4.46 -13.36 -15.44
N GLU A 293 -5.36 -13.90 -16.27
CA GLU A 293 -6.35 -14.92 -15.94
C GLU A 293 -5.83 -15.80 -14.80
N ARG A 294 -6.36 -15.59 -13.58
CA ARG A 294 -6.05 -16.49 -12.47
C ARG A 294 -6.36 -17.88 -12.98
N GLU A 295 -5.35 -18.74 -12.90
CA GLU A 295 -5.42 -20.16 -13.21
C GLU A 295 -6.76 -20.71 -12.71
N MET A 296 -7.72 -20.82 -13.63
CA MET A 296 -8.92 -21.60 -13.43
C MET A 296 -8.50 -23.05 -13.60
N ASN A 297 -7.90 -23.61 -12.55
CA ASN A 297 -7.80 -25.04 -12.36
C ASN A 297 -9.04 -25.50 -11.57
#